data_AF-A0A212FD84-F1
#
_entry.id   AF-A0A212FD84-F1
#
_cell.length_a   1.000
_cell.length_b   1.000
_cell.length_c   1.000
_cell.angle_alpha   90.00
_cell.angle_beta   90.00
_cell.angle_gamma   90.00
#
_symmetry.space_group_name_H-M   'P 1'
#
loop_
_entity.id
_entity.type
_entity.pdbx_description
1 polymer ?
#
loop_
_entity_poly.entity_id
_entity_poly.type
_entity_poly.pdbx_seq_one_letter_code
_entity_poly.pdbx_strand_id
1 'polypeptide(L)'
;MAVYKIILFCSIVFAISFAQRPFYAGLRPIGYPEVEPNVITNKYGENADLPIEAKGDWNLIKRLSELPDDKKPFWLLNWRHYNDIRKNPQTYPQRPNVFVDGNTA
;
A
#
# COMPACT_ATOMS: atom_id res chain seq x y z
N MET A 1 19.57 -48.00 18.93
CA MET A 1 19.29 -47.65 17.51
C MET A 1 18.12 -46.68 17.31
N ALA A 2 17.21 -46.48 18.27
CA ALA A 2 16.10 -45.52 18.11
C ALA A 2 16.51 -44.06 18.35
N VAL A 3 17.40 -43.80 19.31
CA VAL A 3 17.78 -42.44 19.73
C VAL A 3 18.44 -41.63 18.63
N TYR A 4 19.39 -42.22 17.87
CA TYR A 4 20.05 -41.51 16.77
C TYR A 4 19.07 -41.16 15.63
N LYS A 5 18.04 -42.00 15.41
CA LYS A 5 17.00 -41.74 14.41
C LYS A 5 16.11 -40.58 14.83
N ILE A 6 15.79 -40.48 16.11
CA ILE A 6 15.01 -39.36 16.68
C ILE A 6 15.80 -38.05 16.57
N ILE A 7 17.09 -38.06 16.92
CA ILE A 7 17.95 -36.88 16.82
C ILE A 7 18.06 -36.43 15.35
N LEU A 8 18.27 -37.37 14.43
CA LEU A 8 18.36 -37.07 13.00
C LEU A 8 17.05 -36.50 12.46
N PHE A 9 15.92 -37.08 12.85
CA PHE A 9 14.60 -36.57 12.48
C PHE A 9 14.36 -35.15 12.99
N CYS A 10 14.64 -34.88 14.26
CA CYS A 10 14.52 -33.53 14.83
C CYS A 10 15.44 -32.51 14.13
N SER A 11 16.65 -32.93 13.76
CA SER A 11 17.61 -32.05 13.07
C SER A 11 17.12 -31.64 11.67
N ILE A 12 16.47 -32.56 10.95
CA ILE A 12 15.90 -32.30 9.62
C ILE A 12 14.71 -31.34 9.73
N VAL A 13 13.81 -31.57 10.69
CA VAL A 13 12.65 -30.69 10.92
C VAL A 13 13.10 -29.27 11.27
N PHE A 14 14.13 -29.13 12.12
CA PHE A 14 14.69 -27.83 12.48
C PHE A 14 15.24 -27.11 11.24
N ALA A 15 16.04 -27.78 10.40
CA ALA A 15 16.62 -27.18 9.19
C ALA A 15 15.55 -26.68 8.20
N ILE A 16 14.46 -27.43 8.02
CA ILE A 16 13.36 -27.04 7.13
C ILE A 16 12.61 -25.82 7.67
N SER A 17 12.42 -25.71 8.99
CA SER A 17 11.74 -24.57 9.61
C SER A 17 12.47 -23.23 9.40
N PHE A 18 13.82 -23.23 9.39
CA PHE A 18 14.60 -22.02 9.07
C PHE A 18 14.58 -21.66 7.58
N ALA A 19 14.17 -22.57 6.70
CA ALA A 19 14.03 -22.30 5.27
C ALA A 19 12.71 -21.59 4.91
N GLN A 20 11.77 -21.44 5.86
CA GLN A 20 10.40 -21.03 5.55
C GLN A 20 10.18 -19.52 5.32
N ARG A 21 11.17 -18.65 5.57
CA ARG A 21 11.10 -17.26 5.09
C ARG A 21 12.49 -16.69 4.86
N PRO A 22 12.87 -16.36 3.62
CA PRO A 22 14.15 -15.72 3.40
C PRO A 22 14.17 -14.34 4.07
N PHE A 23 15.30 -14.02 4.70
CA PHE A 23 15.51 -12.78 5.47
C PHE A 23 15.25 -11.50 4.65
N TYR A 24 15.38 -11.55 3.33
CA TYR A 24 15.15 -10.41 2.44
C TYR A 24 13.66 -10.06 2.26
N ALA A 25 12.72 -10.94 2.63
CA ALA A 25 11.28 -10.72 2.42
C ALA A 25 10.65 -9.74 3.43
N GLY A 26 11.47 -9.12 4.30
CA GLY A 26 11.01 -8.29 5.42
C GLY A 26 10.11 -9.06 6.40
N LEU A 27 9.75 -8.46 7.52
CA LEU A 27 8.71 -9.02 8.42
C LEU A 27 7.34 -8.41 8.17
N ARG A 28 7.27 -7.33 7.38
CA ARG A 28 6.05 -6.56 7.14
C ARG A 28 5.14 -7.26 6.11
N PRO A 29 3.82 -7.01 6.15
CA PRO A 29 2.90 -7.46 5.11
C PRO A 29 3.35 -6.98 3.73
N ILE A 30 3.34 -7.88 2.74
CA ILE A 30 3.53 -7.51 1.33
C ILE A 30 2.30 -6.69 0.93
N GLY A 31 2.47 -5.41 0.61
CA GLY A 31 1.36 -4.64 0.04
C GLY A 31 1.46 -3.12 0.11
N TYR A 32 2.22 -2.53 1.04
CA TYR A 32 2.39 -1.08 1.06
C TYR A 32 3.84 -0.67 1.33
N PRO A 33 4.51 0.03 0.38
CA PRO A 33 5.79 0.66 0.68
C PRO A 33 5.61 1.71 1.77
N GLU A 34 6.63 1.85 2.62
CA GLU A 34 6.70 2.96 3.57
C GLU A 34 6.84 4.25 2.75
N VAL A 35 5.74 5.00 2.63
CA VAL A 35 5.75 6.29 1.96
C VAL A 35 6.44 7.25 2.93
N GLU A 36 7.63 7.72 2.59
CA GLU A 36 8.27 8.78 3.37
C GLU A 36 7.29 9.94 3.52
N PRO A 37 7.04 10.42 4.76
CA PRO A 37 6.19 11.57 4.94
C PRO A 37 6.84 12.73 4.18
N ASN A 38 6.11 13.28 3.22
CA ASN A 38 6.62 14.34 2.35
C ASN A 38 6.66 15.65 3.17
N VAL A 39 7.68 15.82 4.01
CA VAL A 39 7.79 16.93 4.97
C VAL A 39 7.89 18.30 4.28
N ILE A 40 8.19 18.33 2.98
CA ILE A 40 8.40 19.57 2.22
C ILE A 40 7.10 20.09 1.58
N THR A 41 6.10 19.24 1.29
CA THR A 41 4.88 19.70 0.59
C THR A 41 3.99 20.58 1.45
N ASN A 42 4.03 20.42 2.78
CA ASN A 42 3.09 21.10 3.68
C ASN A 42 3.66 22.38 4.33
N LYS A 43 4.79 22.91 3.85
CA LYS A 43 5.43 24.09 4.47
C LYS A 43 4.69 25.41 4.25
N TYR A 44 3.82 25.49 3.24
CA TYR A 44 3.17 26.75 2.83
C TYR A 44 1.69 26.85 3.20
N GLY A 45 1.19 26.03 4.13
CA GLY A 45 -0.22 26.14 4.58
C GLY A 45 -1.22 25.75 3.49
N GLU A 46 -0.92 24.68 2.77
CA GLU A 46 -1.68 24.23 1.61
C GLU A 46 -2.93 23.45 2.01
N ASN A 47 -3.89 24.13 2.63
CA ASN A 47 -5.30 23.69 2.64
C ASN A 47 -5.98 24.11 1.32
N ALA A 48 -5.24 24.12 0.22
CA ALA A 48 -5.79 24.47 -1.07
C ALA A 48 -6.45 23.23 -1.68
N ASP A 49 -7.64 23.39 -2.24
CA ASP A 49 -8.40 22.37 -2.96
C ASP A 49 -7.65 22.01 -4.26
N LEU A 50 -6.57 21.24 -4.14
CA LEU A 50 -5.66 20.87 -5.22
C LEU A 50 -5.63 19.34 -5.40
N PRO A 51 -5.43 18.87 -6.64
CA PRO A 51 -5.14 17.46 -6.92
C PRO A 51 -3.91 16.96 -6.15
N ILE A 52 -3.99 15.77 -5.57
CA ILE A 52 -2.88 15.13 -4.84
C ILE A 52 -1.68 14.83 -5.75
N GLU A 53 -1.93 14.61 -7.05
CA GLU A 53 -0.94 14.30 -8.08
C GLU A 53 0.02 15.46 -8.32
N ALA A 54 -0.45 16.70 -8.12
CA ALA A 54 0.37 17.89 -8.25
C ALA A 54 1.36 18.06 -7.09
N LYS A 55 1.21 17.29 -6.00
CA LYS A 55 2.07 17.35 -4.80
C LYS A 55 2.25 18.78 -4.25
N GLY A 56 1.23 19.62 -4.42
CA GLY A 56 1.27 21.01 -4.00
C GLY A 56 1.93 22.00 -4.99
N ASP A 57 2.24 21.57 -6.22
CA ASP A 57 2.75 22.47 -7.24
C ASP A 57 1.59 23.22 -7.94
N TRP A 58 1.26 24.39 -7.43
CA TRP A 58 0.27 25.27 -8.04
C TRP A 58 0.67 25.75 -9.45
N ASN A 59 1.96 25.97 -9.72
CA ASN A 59 2.42 26.43 -11.03
C ASN A 59 2.22 25.35 -12.11
N LEU A 60 2.30 24.07 -11.74
CA LEU A 60 1.96 22.97 -12.63
C LEU A 60 0.47 23.01 -12.99
N ILE A 61 -0.41 23.11 -11.99
CA ILE A 61 -1.86 23.14 -12.21
C ILE A 61 -2.25 24.33 -13.09
N LYS A 62 -1.69 25.52 -12.81
CA LYS A 62 -1.94 26.70 -13.64
C LYS A 62 -1.58 26.43 -15.11
N ARG A 63 -0.37 25.94 -15.38
CA ARG A 63 0.09 25.62 -16.75
C ARG A 63 -0.78 24.57 -17.43
N LEU A 64 -1.22 23.55 -16.70
CA LEU A 64 -2.11 22.52 -17.25
C LEU A 64 -3.54 23.03 -17.47
N SER A 65 -4.01 23.97 -16.65
CA SER A 65 -5.35 24.56 -16.80
C SER A 65 -5.49 25.45 -18.05
N GLU A 66 -4.37 26.01 -18.52
CA GLU A 66 -4.27 26.82 -19.74
C GLU A 66 -4.32 25.97 -21.03
N LEU A 67 -4.09 24.64 -20.94
CA LEU A 67 -4.23 23.74 -22.08
C LEU A 67 -5.72 23.57 -22.45
N PRO A 68 -6.04 23.23 -23.72
CA PRO A 68 -7.39 22.79 -24.06
C PRO A 68 -7.70 21.41 -23.44
N ASP A 69 -8.99 21.12 -23.24
CA ASP A 69 -9.44 19.97 -22.44
C ASP A 69 -8.99 18.61 -22.98
N ASP A 70 -8.81 18.50 -24.30
CA ASP A 70 -8.29 17.32 -25.00
C ASP A 70 -6.81 17.01 -24.66
N LYS A 71 -6.06 18.02 -24.24
CA LYS A 71 -4.63 17.92 -23.88
C LYS A 71 -4.39 17.91 -22.38
N LYS A 72 -5.43 18.13 -21.58
CA LYS A 72 -5.32 18.03 -20.13
C LYS A 72 -5.15 16.57 -19.73
N PRO A 73 -4.31 16.28 -18.73
CA PRO A 73 -4.18 14.92 -18.25
C PRO A 73 -5.47 14.49 -17.55
N PHE A 74 -5.85 13.23 -17.73
CA PHE A 74 -7.10 12.68 -17.17
C PHE A 74 -7.19 12.81 -15.65
N TRP A 75 -6.05 12.76 -14.95
CA TRP A 75 -6.03 12.93 -13.50
C TRP A 75 -6.47 14.34 -13.12
N LEU A 76 -6.11 15.39 -13.87
CA LEU A 76 -6.52 16.77 -13.60
C LEU A 76 -7.97 17.04 -13.99
N LEU A 77 -8.51 16.32 -14.97
CA LEU A 77 -9.93 16.43 -15.32
C LEU A 77 -10.82 15.80 -14.24
N ASN A 78 -10.40 14.64 -13.72
CA ASN A 78 -11.22 13.80 -12.82
C ASN A 78 -10.76 13.81 -11.36
N TRP A 79 -9.83 14.68 -10.97
CA TRP A 79 -9.20 14.65 -9.64
C TRP A 79 -10.21 14.73 -8.49
N ARG A 80 -11.29 15.52 -8.63
CA ARG A 80 -12.35 15.63 -7.60
C ARG A 80 -13.04 14.29 -7.38
N HIS A 81 -13.40 13.63 -8.47
CA HIS A 81 -14.01 12.30 -8.43
C HIS A 81 -13.08 11.28 -7.78
N TYR A 82 -11.79 11.29 -8.15
CA TYR A 82 -10.81 10.41 -7.52
C TYR A 82 -10.62 10.73 -6.03
N ASN A 83 -10.65 11.99 -5.63
CA ASN A 83 -10.60 12.39 -4.21
C ASN A 83 -11.79 11.85 -3.42
N ASP A 84 -13.00 11.90 -3.98
CA ASP A 84 -14.19 11.35 -3.34
C ASP A 84 -14.12 9.82 -3.20
N ILE A 85 -13.66 9.12 -4.25
CA ILE A 85 -13.40 7.68 -4.19
C ILE A 85 -12.32 7.34 -3.16
N ARG A 86 -11.28 8.15 -3.01
CA ARG A 86 -10.23 7.91 -1.99
C ARG A 86 -10.76 8.06 -0.58
N LYS A 87 -11.67 9.02 -0.34
CA LYS A 87 -12.33 9.21 0.96
C LYS A 87 -13.26 8.05 1.27
N ASN A 88 -14.02 7.57 0.29
CA ASN A 88 -14.98 6.48 0.42
C ASN A 88 -14.73 5.42 -0.67
N PRO A 89 -13.69 4.58 -0.50
CA PRO A 89 -13.38 3.57 -1.50
C PRO A 89 -14.52 2.57 -1.60
N GLN A 90 -14.90 2.23 -2.83
CA GLN A 90 -15.85 1.15 -3.07
C GLN A 90 -15.20 -0.17 -2.63
N THR A 91 -15.54 -0.60 -1.41
CA THR A 91 -15.12 -1.89 -0.89
C THR A 91 -16.13 -2.94 -1.33
N TYR A 92 -15.63 -4.09 -1.77
CA TYR A 92 -16.46 -5.28 -1.97
C TYR A 92 -16.43 -6.09 -0.67
N PRO A 93 -17.54 -6.76 -0.29
CA PRO A 93 -17.50 -7.68 0.82
C PRO A 93 -16.43 -8.73 0.56
N GLN A 94 -15.51 -8.88 1.52
CA GLN A 94 -14.53 -9.95 1.47
C GLN A 94 -15.29 -11.28 1.54
N ARG A 95 -14.83 -12.28 0.77
CA ARG A 95 -15.39 -13.63 0.89
C ARG A 95 -15.14 -14.12 2.33
N PRO A 96 -16.16 -14.66 3.03
CA PRO A 96 -15.99 -15.15 4.39
C PRO A 96 -14.91 -16.23 4.41
N ASN A 97 -14.04 -16.18 5.42
CA ASN A 97 -12.87 -17.03 5.56
C ASN A 97 -12.80 -17.57 6.98
N VAL A 98 -12.80 -18.90 7.10
CA VAL A 98 -12.67 -19.62 8.39
C VAL A 98 -11.43 -19.24 9.20
N PHE A 99 -10.37 -18.75 8.56
CA PHE A 99 -9.15 -18.30 9.23
C PHE A 99 -9.25 -16.89 9.84
N VAL A 100 -10.22 -16.08 9.39
CA VAL A 100 -10.43 -14.70 9.87
C VAL A 100 -11.66 -14.65 10.79
N ASP A 101 -12.72 -15.37 10.44
CA ASP A 101 -14.03 -15.32 11.10
C ASP A 101 -14.14 -16.26 12.32
N GLY A 102 -13.14 -17.13 12.55
CA GLY A 102 -13.16 -18.15 13.62
C GLY A 102 -12.84 -17.64 15.03
N ASN A 103 -12.39 -16.38 15.19
CA ASN A 103 -11.96 -15.82 16.49
C ASN A 103 -13.02 -14.98 17.22
N THR A 104 -14.25 -14.90 16.70
CA THR A 104 -15.36 -14.12 17.29
C THR A 104 -16.45 -14.99 17.93
N ALA A 105 -16.05 -16.03 18.68
CA ALA A 105 -16.95 -16.82 19.52
C ALA A 105 -16.55 -16.70 20.99
#